data_AF-A0A428QIX9-F1
#
_entry.id   AF-A0A428QIX9-F1
#
_cell.length_a   1.000
_cell.length_b   1.000
_cell.length_c   1.000
_cell.angle_alpha   90.00
_cell.angle_beta   90.00
_cell.angle_gamma   90.00
#
_symmetry.space_group_name_H-M   'P 1'
#
loop_
_entity.id
_entity.type
_entity.pdbx_description
1 polymer ?
#
loop_
_entity_poly.entity_id
_entity_poly.type
_entity_poly.pdbx_seq_one_letter_code
_entity_poly.pdbx_strand_id
1 'polypeptide(L)'
;MHSMKLFSPGLGTNRWLSHEPQFPLNCPSWLRDINSLPTMLSVAIRRRLLAPTHNALRTGFAAHVVRHYASFPEHQVVKMPALSPTMQHGNIGSWQKKPGDSIAPGDVLVEIETDKAQMDFEFQEEGVIAKILKESGEKDVPVGSPIAVLVEEGTDISAFEKFSIEDAGGAAAPPPPKQEKTESKSEPSSTPASTPEPEQYTSSEGRLQTALEREPNMSAAAKRLARENGISVDGLKGTGQGGKITEEDVKKALSSPAVAAPGATFEDIPISGMRKTIANRLVESTQTNPHFYVTSSVSVSKLLKLRQALNSSADGKYKLSVNDFLIKAMAIASRKVPQVNSSWREGNIRQFSTVDVSVAVSTPTGLITPIVTGVEGRGLEAISSKVKELAKKARDGKLKPEEYQGGTISISNMGMNPAVDHFTAVINPPQAAILAVGTTRKVAVPAQSEEGGVEFDDQITLTASFDHKVVDGAVGAEWLRELKQVLENPLELLL
;
A
#
# COMPACT_ATOMS: atom_id res chain seq x y z
N MET A 1 16.27 -34.44 -47.31
CA MET A 1 16.74 -35.82 -47.03
C MET A 1 18.07 -35.76 -46.27
N HIS A 2 18.06 -36.08 -44.98
CA HIS A 2 19.06 -36.90 -44.26
C HIS A 2 18.56 -37.07 -42.81
N SER A 3 19.10 -38.05 -42.07
CA SER A 3 18.60 -38.48 -40.76
C SER A 3 19.78 -38.82 -39.83
N MET A 4 19.48 -39.31 -38.62
CA MET A 4 20.41 -39.83 -37.60
C MET A 4 21.10 -38.74 -36.73
N LYS A 5 21.32 -38.93 -35.43
CA LYS A 5 20.89 -39.99 -34.47
C LYS A 5 21.08 -39.52 -33.01
N LEU A 6 20.29 -40.11 -32.09
CA LEU A 6 20.61 -40.46 -30.68
C LEU A 6 21.37 -39.47 -29.76
N PHE A 7 20.83 -39.19 -28.56
CA PHE A 7 21.24 -39.90 -27.33
C PHE A 7 20.32 -39.63 -26.12
N SER A 8 20.18 -40.65 -25.25
CA SER A 8 19.59 -40.65 -23.89
C SER A 8 19.86 -42.05 -23.30
N PRO A 9 20.28 -42.22 -22.02
CA PRO A 9 19.29 -42.55 -20.96
C PRO A 9 19.71 -42.23 -19.50
N GLY A 10 18.80 -42.52 -18.55
CA GLY A 10 19.08 -42.85 -17.15
C GLY A 10 18.64 -41.79 -16.12
N LEU A 11 17.64 -42.00 -15.25
CA LEU A 11 17.46 -42.97 -14.14
C LEU A 11 18.13 -42.55 -12.82
N GLY A 12 17.30 -42.24 -11.81
CA GLY A 12 17.67 -42.01 -10.42
C GLY A 12 16.44 -41.89 -9.53
N THR A 13 16.29 -42.80 -8.56
CA THR A 13 15.14 -42.90 -7.65
C THR A 13 15.53 -42.53 -6.21
N ASN A 14 14.61 -41.97 -5.41
CA ASN A 14 14.48 -42.36 -3.99
C ASN A 14 13.17 -41.91 -3.33
N ARG A 15 12.88 -42.46 -2.13
CA ARG A 15 11.53 -42.53 -1.51
C ARG A 15 11.61 -42.68 0.01
N TRP A 16 11.14 -41.68 0.76
CA TRP A 16 10.73 -41.76 2.19
C TRP A 16 9.57 -40.77 2.39
N LEU A 17 8.38 -41.06 2.95
CA LEU A 17 7.88 -41.84 4.10
C LEU A 17 7.74 -41.05 5.41
N SER A 18 6.56 -41.21 6.03
CA SER A 18 5.97 -40.43 7.12
C SER A 18 6.41 -40.90 8.52
N HIS A 19 6.15 -40.10 9.57
CA HIS A 19 5.26 -40.51 10.69
C HIS A 19 4.93 -39.41 11.72
N GLU A 20 3.77 -39.59 12.39
CA GLU A 20 3.31 -38.95 13.64
C GLU A 20 2.89 -40.09 14.61
N PRO A 21 2.92 -39.90 15.96
CA PRO A 21 1.75 -40.31 16.78
C PRO A 21 1.52 -39.62 18.17
N GLN A 22 0.31 -39.08 18.37
CA GLN A 22 -0.69 -39.33 19.46
C GLN A 22 -0.33 -39.57 20.98
N PHE A 23 -0.89 -38.70 21.86
CA PHE A 23 -1.70 -38.97 23.11
C PHE A 23 -1.05 -39.76 24.31
N PRO A 24 -1.71 -40.03 25.51
CA PRO A 24 -3.13 -39.90 25.93
C PRO A 24 -3.48 -39.45 27.41
N LEU A 25 -4.78 -39.43 27.76
CA LEU A 25 -5.43 -39.45 29.11
C LEU A 25 -5.30 -38.17 30.00
N ASN A 26 -6.14 -37.89 31.03
CA ASN A 26 -7.20 -38.66 31.74
C ASN A 26 -8.38 -37.79 32.28
N CYS A 27 -9.37 -38.41 32.94
CA CYS A 27 -10.62 -37.82 33.53
C CYS A 27 -10.81 -38.31 35.02
N PRO A 28 -11.94 -38.18 35.78
CA PRO A 28 -13.14 -37.29 35.71
C PRO A 28 -13.74 -36.80 37.10
N SER A 29 -14.89 -36.10 37.06
CA SER A 29 -16.15 -36.34 37.86
C SER A 29 -16.50 -35.74 39.27
N TRP A 30 -17.83 -35.56 39.47
CA TRP A 30 -18.64 -35.32 40.71
C TRP A 30 -18.56 -33.91 41.40
N LEU A 31 -19.52 -33.43 42.22
CA LEU A 31 -20.78 -33.99 42.75
C LEU A 31 -21.88 -32.89 42.98
N ARG A 32 -23.10 -33.13 42.47
CA ARG A 32 -24.47 -32.79 42.97
C ARG A 32 -24.82 -31.55 43.83
N ASP A 33 -25.91 -30.90 43.37
CA ASP A 33 -27.23 -30.64 44.01
C ASP A 33 -27.37 -29.94 45.39
N ILE A 34 -28.44 -29.11 45.54
CA ILE A 34 -29.58 -29.30 46.49
C ILE A 34 -30.52 -28.06 46.57
N ASN A 35 -31.84 -28.30 46.45
CA ASN A 35 -33.01 -27.50 46.92
C ASN A 35 -33.16 -25.97 46.60
N SER A 36 -34.34 -25.36 46.74
CA SER A 36 -35.71 -25.75 46.37
C SER A 36 -36.67 -24.56 46.52
N LEU A 37 -37.62 -24.47 45.58
CA LEU A 37 -39.02 -23.96 45.67
C LEU A 37 -39.67 -23.92 47.09
N PRO A 38 -40.76 -23.13 47.34
CA PRO A 38 -41.91 -22.99 46.42
C PRO A 38 -42.80 -21.71 46.47
N THR A 39 -43.86 -21.71 45.62
CA THR A 39 -45.23 -21.12 45.83
C THR A 39 -45.43 -19.60 45.91
N MET A 40 -46.55 -19.00 45.43
CA MET A 40 -47.56 -19.38 44.41
C MET A 40 -48.55 -18.21 44.13
N LEU A 41 -49.36 -18.32 43.06
CA LEU A 41 -50.67 -17.64 42.81
C LEU A 41 -50.68 -16.10 42.60
N SER A 42 -51.69 -15.47 41.97
CA SER A 42 -52.45 -15.77 40.73
C SER A 42 -53.49 -14.68 40.39
N VAL A 43 -53.80 -14.48 39.09
CA VAL A 43 -55.10 -13.97 38.54
C VAL A 43 -55.57 -12.55 39.00
N ALA A 44 -55.43 -11.48 38.18
CA ALA A 44 -56.42 -10.92 37.22
C ALA A 44 -57.60 -10.11 37.86
N ILE A 45 -58.40 -9.23 37.21
CA ILE A 45 -58.69 -9.04 35.77
C ILE A 45 -59.33 -7.63 35.45
N ARG A 46 -59.07 -7.07 34.25
CA ARG A 46 -59.89 -6.08 33.45
C ARG A 46 -60.25 -4.64 33.94
N ARG A 47 -59.93 -3.64 33.07
CA ARG A 47 -60.78 -2.57 32.43
C ARG A 47 -61.59 -1.60 33.33
N ARG A 48 -61.85 -0.30 33.03
CA ARG A 48 -61.66 0.72 31.94
C ARG A 48 -61.84 2.12 32.64
N LEU A 49 -61.57 3.34 32.15
CA LEU A 49 -60.95 3.98 30.95
C LEU A 49 -60.49 5.43 31.32
N LEU A 50 -59.94 6.19 30.36
CA LEU A 50 -59.89 7.67 30.16
C LEU A 50 -60.04 8.62 31.39
N ALA A 51 -59.05 9.42 31.86
CA ALA A 51 -58.16 10.43 31.21
C ALA A 51 -58.70 11.89 31.30
N PRO A 52 -57.88 12.95 31.15
CA PRO A 52 -56.45 13.11 31.54
C PRO A 52 -56.13 14.47 32.22
N THR A 53 -55.04 14.55 33.00
CA THR A 53 -54.33 15.83 33.27
C THR A 53 -52.81 15.63 33.44
N HIS A 54 -52.07 16.54 32.82
CA HIS A 54 -50.62 16.74 32.70
C HIS A 54 -49.65 16.04 33.69
N ASN A 55 -48.73 15.29 33.06
CA ASN A 55 -47.30 15.09 33.37
C ASN A 55 -46.66 16.06 34.41
N ALA A 56 -45.90 15.61 35.43
CA ALA A 56 -44.63 14.84 35.43
C ALA A 56 -43.38 15.75 35.25
N LEU A 57 -42.22 15.55 35.90
CA LEU A 57 -41.75 14.56 36.91
C LEU A 57 -40.80 15.29 37.88
N ARG A 58 -41.05 15.25 39.20
CA ARG A 58 -40.24 14.49 40.20
C ARG A 58 -38.80 14.14 39.80
N THR A 59 -37.86 14.68 40.58
CA THR A 59 -36.49 14.19 40.75
C THR A 59 -36.44 12.72 41.16
N GLY A 60 -35.53 11.95 40.56
CA GLY A 60 -35.18 10.60 40.99
C GLY A 60 -33.66 10.41 40.87
N PHE A 61 -33.05 9.74 41.85
CA PHE A 61 -31.61 9.45 41.83
C PHE A 61 -31.27 8.59 40.61
N ALA A 62 -30.34 9.05 39.78
CA ALA A 62 -29.70 8.18 38.81
C ALA A 62 -28.85 7.16 39.59
N ALA A 63 -29.15 5.87 39.40
CA ALA A 63 -28.28 4.81 39.91
C ALA A 63 -26.96 4.87 39.13
N HIS A 64 -25.94 5.51 39.71
CA HIS A 64 -24.58 5.41 39.19
C HIS A 64 -24.16 3.94 39.26
N VAL A 65 -24.17 3.29 38.10
CA VAL A 65 -23.49 2.00 37.92
C VAL A 65 -22.00 2.27 38.07
N VAL A 66 -21.51 2.10 39.30
CA VAL A 66 -20.09 2.15 39.62
C VAL A 66 -19.44 0.98 38.91
N ARG A 67 -19.02 1.20 37.65
CA ARG A 67 -17.99 0.39 37.01
C ARG A 67 -16.85 0.33 38.02
N HIS A 68 -16.63 -0.85 38.58
CA HIS A 68 -15.38 -1.12 39.27
C HIS A 68 -14.32 -1.07 38.19
N TYR A 69 -13.64 0.07 38.08
CA TYR A 69 -12.31 0.06 37.51
C TYR A 69 -11.53 -0.95 38.33
N ALA A 70 -11.03 -1.99 37.68
CA ALA A 70 -9.93 -2.74 38.24
C ALA A 70 -8.77 -1.75 38.30
N SER A 71 -8.53 -1.17 39.47
CA SER A 71 -7.35 -0.38 39.73
C SER A 71 -6.17 -1.33 39.67
N PHE A 72 -5.63 -1.51 38.46
CA PHE A 72 -4.32 -2.10 38.28
C PHE A 72 -3.34 -1.33 39.20
N PRO A 73 -2.46 -2.02 39.93
CA PRO A 73 -1.41 -1.39 40.73
C PRO A 73 -0.60 -0.37 39.94
N GLU A 74 0.19 0.47 40.62
CA GLU A 74 1.08 1.41 39.93
C GLU A 74 2.03 0.64 38.99
N HIS A 75 1.93 0.96 37.70
CA HIS A 75 2.57 0.22 36.62
C HIS A 75 3.00 1.18 35.52
N GLN A 76 4.16 0.88 34.92
CA GLN A 76 4.77 1.70 33.90
C GLN A 76 4.61 1.03 32.53
N VAL A 77 3.96 1.73 31.59
CA VAL A 77 3.77 1.24 30.22
C VAL A 77 4.98 1.65 29.36
N VAL A 78 5.86 0.70 29.09
CA VAL A 78 7.01 0.88 28.19
C VAL A 78 6.52 1.00 26.75
N LYS A 79 6.98 2.04 26.06
CA LYS A 79 6.60 2.38 24.68
C LYS A 79 7.79 2.22 23.75
N MET A 80 7.52 1.93 22.46
CA MET A 80 8.54 1.82 21.42
C MET A 80 9.41 3.08 21.35
N PRO A 81 10.71 3.00 21.67
CA PRO A 81 11.61 4.16 21.69
C PRO A 81 11.95 4.66 20.29
N ALA A 82 12.25 5.96 20.18
CA ALA A 82 12.73 6.57 18.95
C ALA A 82 14.27 6.46 18.86
N LEU A 83 14.79 5.30 18.45
CA LEU A 83 16.24 5.06 18.33
C LEU A 83 16.92 5.85 17.20
N SER A 84 16.16 6.62 16.41
CA SER A 84 16.66 7.60 15.46
C SER A 84 15.65 8.74 15.28
N PRO A 85 16.09 10.01 15.09
CA PRO A 85 15.19 11.15 14.87
C PRO A 85 14.39 11.08 13.55
N THR A 86 14.65 10.09 12.68
CA THR A 86 13.85 9.83 11.47
C THR A 86 13.01 8.55 11.55
N MET A 87 12.91 7.92 12.73
CA MET A 87 12.23 6.64 12.93
C MET A 87 10.74 6.82 13.19
N GLN A 88 9.90 6.18 12.37
CA GLN A 88 8.43 6.12 12.54
C GLN A 88 7.97 4.73 13.01
N HIS A 89 8.67 3.68 12.58
CA HIS A 89 8.40 2.28 12.92
C HIS A 89 9.73 1.54 13.21
N GLY A 90 9.67 0.46 13.99
CA GLY A 90 10.76 -0.50 14.19
C GLY A 90 10.23 -1.94 14.23
N ASN A 91 11.13 -2.92 14.16
CA ASN A 91 10.78 -4.33 14.36
C ASN A 91 11.29 -4.80 15.73
N ILE A 92 10.53 -5.66 16.39
CA ILE A 92 10.93 -6.30 17.64
C ILE A 92 11.73 -7.56 17.29
N GLY A 93 13.02 -7.57 17.61
CA GLY A 93 13.92 -8.71 17.45
C GLY A 93 13.81 -9.69 18.62
N SER A 94 14.94 -9.99 19.26
CA SER A 94 14.99 -10.91 20.40
C SER A 94 14.64 -10.22 21.72
N TRP A 95 13.79 -10.86 22.54
CA TRP A 95 13.56 -10.48 23.94
C TRP A 95 14.63 -11.15 24.82
N GLN A 96 15.39 -10.36 25.57
CA GLN A 96 16.47 -10.85 26.44
C GLN A 96 15.98 -11.11 27.88
N LYS A 97 14.88 -10.47 28.28
CA LYS A 97 14.18 -10.63 29.57
C LYS A 97 12.78 -11.20 29.36
N LYS A 98 12.26 -11.94 30.34
CA LYS A 98 10.93 -12.60 30.32
C LYS A 98 9.95 -11.94 31.31
N PRO A 99 8.64 -12.17 31.16
CA PRO A 99 7.67 -11.82 32.20
C PRO A 99 8.04 -12.50 33.53
N GLY A 100 8.15 -11.72 34.60
CA GLY A 100 8.63 -12.13 35.92
C GLY A 100 10.11 -11.83 36.21
N ASP A 101 10.92 -11.47 35.20
CA ASP A 101 12.32 -11.08 35.44
C ASP A 101 12.42 -9.63 35.95
N SER A 102 13.34 -9.39 36.89
CA SER A 102 13.73 -8.04 37.32
C SER A 102 14.80 -7.41 36.41
N ILE A 103 14.83 -6.08 36.40
CA ILE A 103 15.65 -5.23 35.53
C ILE A 103 16.42 -4.24 36.40
N ALA A 104 17.73 -4.16 36.20
CA ALA A 104 18.58 -3.09 36.74
C ALA A 104 18.82 -2.00 35.68
N PRO A 105 19.17 -0.75 36.06
CA PRO A 105 19.47 0.30 35.10
C PRO A 105 20.67 -0.07 34.21
N GLY A 106 20.45 -0.11 32.89
CA GLY A 106 21.44 -0.57 31.90
C GLY A 106 21.28 -2.04 31.46
N ASP A 107 20.32 -2.79 31.99
CA ASP A 107 19.96 -4.10 31.44
C ASP A 107 19.24 -3.94 30.08
N VAL A 108 19.63 -4.76 29.11
CA VAL A 108 18.94 -4.85 27.80
C VAL A 108 17.61 -5.60 27.96
N LEU A 109 16.51 -4.94 27.60
CA LEU A 109 15.17 -5.53 27.53
C LEU A 109 15.01 -6.40 26.28
N VAL A 110 15.24 -5.76 25.13
CA VAL A 110 14.84 -6.25 23.82
C VAL A 110 15.73 -5.63 22.75
N GLU A 111 16.06 -6.44 21.77
CA GLU A 111 16.85 -6.07 20.61
C GLU A 111 15.90 -5.53 19.53
N ILE A 112 16.15 -4.30 19.04
CA ILE A 112 15.26 -3.61 18.09
C ILE A 112 15.95 -3.53 16.73
N GLU A 113 15.34 -4.16 15.74
CA GLU A 113 15.77 -4.09 14.34
C GLU A 113 15.20 -2.82 13.68
N THR A 114 16.09 -1.91 13.25
CA THR A 114 15.75 -0.68 12.51
C THR A 114 16.18 -0.77 11.05
N ASP A 115 15.77 0.18 10.20
CA ASP A 115 16.16 0.21 8.77
C ASP A 115 17.64 0.60 8.53
N LYS A 116 18.42 0.84 9.59
CA LYS A 116 19.87 1.13 9.53
C LYS A 116 20.72 0.13 10.29
N ALA A 117 20.25 -0.35 11.44
CA ALA A 117 20.98 -1.22 12.34
C ALA A 117 20.07 -1.99 13.32
N GLN A 118 20.58 -3.09 13.82
CA GLN A 118 20.07 -3.82 14.98
C GLN A 118 20.68 -3.16 16.22
N MET A 119 19.85 -2.79 17.20
CA MET A 119 20.23 -1.95 18.34
C MET A 119 19.57 -2.46 19.63
N ASP A 120 20.36 -2.61 20.68
CA ASP A 120 19.87 -3.03 22.00
C ASP A 120 19.12 -1.90 22.70
N PHE A 121 17.93 -2.18 23.22
CA PHE A 121 17.20 -1.24 24.08
C PHE A 121 17.46 -1.55 25.56
N GLU A 122 18.36 -0.77 26.16
CA GLU A 122 18.57 -0.71 27.62
C GLU A 122 17.43 0.06 28.32
N PHE A 123 17.05 -0.37 29.52
CA PHE A 123 16.12 0.37 30.37
C PHE A 123 16.85 1.12 31.49
N GLN A 124 16.37 2.31 31.86
CA GLN A 124 17.08 3.21 32.77
C GLN A 124 16.48 3.27 34.19
N GLU A 125 15.40 2.51 34.44
CA GLU A 125 14.64 2.49 35.69
C GLU A 125 14.52 1.05 36.21
N GLU A 126 14.33 0.89 37.52
CA GLU A 126 14.26 -0.42 38.20
C GLU A 126 12.82 -0.97 38.21
N GLY A 127 12.66 -2.29 38.00
CA GLY A 127 11.35 -2.93 38.10
C GLY A 127 11.29 -4.35 37.54
N VAL A 128 10.09 -4.94 37.59
CA VAL A 128 9.80 -6.31 37.13
C VAL A 128 8.89 -6.29 35.90
N ILE A 129 9.19 -7.08 34.87
CA ILE A 129 8.30 -7.22 33.70
C ILE A 129 7.04 -7.96 34.11
N ALA A 130 5.92 -7.26 34.24
CA ALA A 130 4.62 -7.90 34.53
C ALA A 130 4.03 -8.58 33.29
N LYS A 131 4.14 -7.95 32.10
CA LYS A 131 3.64 -8.52 30.85
C LYS A 131 4.32 -7.92 29.61
N ILE A 132 4.67 -8.78 28.66
CA ILE A 132 5.01 -8.39 27.28
C ILE A 132 3.70 -8.29 26.48
N LEU A 133 3.48 -7.17 25.79
CA LEU A 133 2.28 -6.90 24.98
C LEU A 133 2.52 -7.11 23.48
N LYS A 134 3.79 -7.27 23.05
CA LYS A 134 4.21 -7.49 21.67
C LYS A 134 5.30 -8.55 21.58
N GLU A 135 5.02 -9.63 20.86
CA GLU A 135 5.87 -10.83 20.84
C GLU A 135 7.14 -10.65 20.00
N SER A 136 8.13 -11.53 20.21
CA SER A 136 9.39 -11.53 19.45
C SER A 136 9.12 -11.75 17.96
N GLY A 137 9.67 -10.89 17.10
CA GLY A 137 9.47 -10.94 15.65
C GLY A 137 8.32 -10.09 15.10
N GLU A 138 7.60 -9.31 15.91
CA GLU A 138 6.59 -8.37 15.41
C GLU A 138 7.22 -7.22 14.58
N LYS A 139 6.64 -6.91 13.43
CA LYS A 139 7.22 -5.99 12.42
C LYS A 139 6.37 -4.74 12.21
N ASP A 140 7.01 -3.67 11.74
CA ASP A 140 6.38 -2.36 11.50
C ASP A 140 5.71 -1.74 12.75
N VAL A 141 6.21 -2.05 13.97
CA VAL A 141 5.69 -1.53 15.23
C VAL A 141 5.93 -0.01 15.31
N PRO A 142 4.89 0.84 15.44
CA PRO A 142 5.06 2.29 15.42
C PRO A 142 5.68 2.82 16.72
N VAL A 143 6.52 3.85 16.58
CA VAL A 143 7.14 4.58 17.71
C VAL A 143 6.06 5.13 18.64
N GLY A 144 6.29 5.02 19.96
CA GLY A 144 5.32 5.42 20.99
C GLY A 144 4.20 4.43 21.28
N SER A 145 4.05 3.32 20.54
CA SER A 145 3.09 2.26 20.88
C SER A 145 3.57 1.41 22.08
N PRO A 146 2.67 0.91 22.94
CA PRO A 146 3.04 0.11 24.10
C PRO A 146 3.62 -1.26 23.69
N ILE A 147 4.73 -1.65 24.34
CA ILE A 147 5.46 -2.90 24.11
C ILE A 147 5.37 -3.82 25.32
N ALA A 148 5.52 -3.29 26.53
CA ALA A 148 5.53 -4.07 27.78
C ALA A 148 5.02 -3.23 28.97
N VAL A 149 4.73 -3.91 30.07
CA VAL A 149 4.35 -3.30 31.35
C VAL A 149 5.37 -3.71 32.41
N LEU A 150 5.99 -2.73 33.07
CA LEU A 150 6.76 -2.91 34.30
C LEU A 150 5.92 -2.57 35.52
N VAL A 151 6.30 -3.14 36.66
CA VAL A 151 5.71 -2.91 37.97
C VAL A 151 6.84 -2.88 39.02
N GLU A 152 6.70 -2.05 40.06
CA GLU A 152 7.66 -1.97 41.17
C GLU A 152 7.72 -3.26 42.02
N GLU A 153 8.87 -3.53 42.65
CA GLU A 153 9.08 -4.73 43.47
C GLU A 153 8.09 -4.80 44.66
N GLY A 154 7.42 -5.95 44.81
CA GLY A 154 6.47 -6.22 45.90
C GLY A 154 5.00 -6.31 45.50
N THR A 155 4.68 -6.15 44.21
CA THR A 155 3.31 -6.14 43.67
C THR A 155 2.93 -7.43 42.95
N ASP A 156 1.66 -7.86 43.05
CA ASP A 156 1.18 -9.13 42.52
C ASP A 156 1.05 -9.14 40.98
N ILE A 157 2.00 -9.85 40.33
CA ILE A 157 2.09 -10.06 38.87
C ILE A 157 0.79 -10.67 38.31
N SER A 158 0.08 -11.48 39.10
CA SER A 158 -1.14 -12.20 38.71
C SER A 158 -2.28 -11.27 38.25
N ALA A 159 -2.26 -9.98 38.62
CA ALA A 159 -3.24 -9.00 38.20
C ALA A 159 -3.13 -8.65 36.70
N PHE A 160 -1.94 -8.73 36.11
CA PHE A 160 -1.64 -8.17 34.79
C PHE A 160 -1.85 -9.15 33.61
N GLU A 161 -2.10 -10.43 33.87
CA GLU A 161 -2.43 -11.42 32.82
C GLU A 161 -3.56 -10.93 31.89
N LYS A 162 -4.53 -10.20 32.44
CA LYS A 162 -5.72 -9.69 31.73
C LYS A 162 -5.54 -8.29 31.11
N PHE A 163 -4.42 -7.62 31.34
CA PHE A 163 -4.15 -6.28 30.79
C PHE A 163 -4.00 -6.35 29.26
N SER A 164 -4.67 -5.45 28.53
CA SER A 164 -4.73 -5.46 27.07
C SER A 164 -4.14 -4.20 26.44
N ILE A 165 -4.01 -4.20 25.11
CA ILE A 165 -3.56 -3.02 24.33
C ILE A 165 -4.58 -1.87 24.42
N GLU A 166 -5.85 -2.17 24.73
CA GLU A 166 -6.90 -1.17 24.93
C GLU A 166 -6.73 -0.45 26.28
N ASP A 167 -6.39 -1.18 27.35
CA ASP A 167 -6.07 -0.60 28.67
C ASP A 167 -4.78 0.22 28.64
N ALA A 168 -3.82 -0.17 27.79
CA ALA A 168 -2.54 0.52 27.59
C ALA A 168 -2.63 1.84 26.79
N GLY A 169 -3.85 2.30 26.42
CA GLY A 169 -4.06 3.56 25.69
C GLY A 169 -3.86 3.45 24.17
N GLY A 170 -4.24 2.32 23.56
CA GLY A 170 -4.15 2.11 22.12
C GLY A 170 -4.94 3.13 21.28
N ALA A 171 -4.23 3.83 20.37
CA ALA A 171 -4.76 4.55 19.21
C ALA A 171 -5.81 5.67 19.46
N ALA A 172 -5.42 6.74 20.16
CA ALA A 172 -6.12 8.04 20.08
C ALA A 172 -5.39 9.01 19.11
N ALA A 173 -6.02 9.33 17.98
CA ALA A 173 -5.51 10.36 17.07
C ALA A 173 -5.72 11.78 17.65
N PRO A 174 -4.85 12.77 17.35
CA PRO A 174 -4.99 14.13 17.91
C PRO A 174 -6.31 14.80 17.49
N PRO A 175 -7.13 15.32 18.42
CA PRO A 175 -8.33 16.06 18.06
C PRO A 175 -7.97 17.43 17.45
N PRO A 176 -8.63 17.87 16.36
CA PRO A 176 -8.34 19.16 15.74
C PRO A 176 -8.73 20.34 16.66
N PRO A 177 -8.01 21.47 16.60
CA PRO A 177 -8.23 22.61 17.48
C PRO A 177 -9.59 23.28 17.24
N LYS A 178 -10.20 23.74 18.33
CA LYS A 178 -11.60 24.16 18.40
C LYS A 178 -11.70 25.70 18.35
N GLN A 179 -12.07 26.26 17.20
CA GLN A 179 -12.28 27.70 17.06
C GLN A 179 -13.56 28.18 17.78
N GLU A 180 -13.55 29.46 18.16
CA GLU A 180 -14.65 30.13 18.86
C GLU A 180 -15.85 30.43 17.96
N LYS A 181 -17.00 30.69 18.58
CA LYS A 181 -18.22 31.18 17.92
C LYS A 181 -18.28 32.71 17.94
N THR A 182 -18.83 33.28 16.86
CA THR A 182 -19.48 34.60 16.89
C THR A 182 -20.83 34.46 16.19
N GLU A 183 -21.86 35.13 16.70
CA GLU A 183 -23.25 34.99 16.23
C GLU A 183 -23.63 35.98 15.13
N SER A 184 -24.52 35.55 14.21
CA SER A 184 -25.68 36.36 13.78
C SER A 184 -26.77 35.44 13.22
N LYS A 185 -27.95 36.01 12.90
CA LYS A 185 -29.25 35.32 12.96
C LYS A 185 -30.20 35.67 11.79
N SER A 186 -30.73 34.66 11.08
CA SER A 186 -32.02 34.73 10.37
C SER A 186 -32.59 33.36 9.94
N GLU A 187 -33.61 32.91 10.68
CA GLU A 187 -34.89 32.22 10.35
C GLU A 187 -35.28 31.76 8.91
N PRO A 188 -36.31 30.90 8.71
CA PRO A 188 -36.08 29.53 8.23
C PRO A 188 -36.89 29.10 6.99
N SER A 189 -36.65 27.88 6.49
CA SER A 189 -37.56 27.17 5.59
C SER A 189 -37.48 25.63 5.75
N SER A 190 -38.39 24.90 5.08
CA SER A 190 -38.81 23.53 5.40
C SER A 190 -37.96 22.39 4.82
N THR A 191 -37.82 21.30 5.58
CA THR A 191 -37.50 19.94 5.11
C THR A 191 -38.56 19.41 4.11
N PRO A 192 -38.20 18.46 3.23
CA PRO A 192 -38.42 17.04 3.55
C PRO A 192 -37.15 16.18 3.44
N ALA A 193 -37.18 14.99 4.04
CA ALA A 193 -36.05 14.05 4.07
C ALA A 193 -35.96 13.16 2.82
N SER A 194 -34.74 12.74 2.47
CA SER A 194 -34.48 11.76 1.41
C SER A 194 -34.62 10.32 1.89
N THR A 195 -35.41 9.53 1.19
CA THR A 195 -35.51 8.06 1.34
C THR A 195 -34.16 7.39 1.03
N PRO A 196 -33.70 6.38 1.80
CA PRO A 196 -32.55 5.55 1.42
C PRO A 196 -32.89 4.62 0.25
N GLU A 197 -31.96 4.49 -0.70
CA GLU A 197 -32.09 3.70 -1.92
C GLU A 197 -31.81 2.20 -1.66
N PRO A 198 -32.56 1.25 -2.26
CA PRO A 198 -32.36 -0.18 -2.02
C PRO A 198 -31.20 -0.76 -2.86
N GLU A 199 -30.42 -1.65 -2.24
CA GLU A 199 -29.28 -2.32 -2.89
C GLU A 199 -29.69 -3.23 -4.07
N GLN A 200 -28.81 -3.33 -5.06
CA GLN A 200 -29.03 -4.15 -6.26
C GLN A 200 -28.81 -5.64 -5.98
N TYR A 201 -29.84 -6.46 -6.18
CA TYR A 201 -29.70 -7.91 -6.17
C TYR A 201 -29.04 -8.40 -7.45
N THR A 202 -27.88 -9.06 -7.32
CA THR A 202 -27.24 -9.80 -8.42
C THR A 202 -28.15 -10.94 -8.88
N SER A 203 -28.59 -10.91 -10.13
CA SER A 203 -29.48 -11.93 -10.70
C SER A 203 -28.76 -13.25 -10.93
N SER A 204 -28.98 -14.23 -10.05
CA SER A 204 -28.64 -15.62 -10.36
C SER A 204 -29.65 -16.21 -11.35
N GLU A 205 -29.18 -16.99 -12.33
CA GLU A 205 -30.01 -17.63 -13.36
C GLU A 205 -30.78 -18.85 -12.80
N GLY A 206 -31.66 -18.58 -11.83
CA GLY A 206 -32.48 -19.57 -11.13
C GLY A 206 -33.93 -19.54 -11.58
N ARG A 207 -34.50 -20.74 -11.77
CA ARG A 207 -35.95 -20.97 -11.95
C ARG A 207 -36.73 -20.25 -10.84
N LEU A 208 -37.86 -19.62 -11.17
CA LEU A 208 -38.75 -18.97 -10.19
C LEU A 208 -39.21 -19.98 -9.12
N GLN A 209 -38.58 -19.89 -7.95
CA GLN A 209 -38.86 -20.70 -6.76
C GLN A 209 -39.88 -20.01 -5.87
N THR A 210 -40.70 -20.81 -5.19
CA THR A 210 -41.65 -20.34 -4.17
C THR A 210 -40.91 -19.88 -2.92
N ALA A 211 -41.59 -19.07 -2.08
CA ALA A 211 -41.00 -18.58 -0.82
C ALA A 211 -40.61 -19.71 0.17
N LEU A 212 -41.17 -20.92 0.01
CA LEU A 212 -40.83 -22.11 0.78
C LEU A 212 -39.57 -22.84 0.28
N GLU A 213 -39.16 -22.60 -0.97
CA GLU A 213 -37.94 -23.17 -1.57
C GLU A 213 -36.73 -22.23 -1.42
N ARG A 214 -36.98 -20.93 -1.22
CA ARG A 214 -35.94 -19.90 -0.95
C ARG A 214 -35.43 -19.92 0.51
N GLU A 215 -36.21 -20.44 1.44
CA GLU A 215 -35.78 -20.65 2.83
C GLU A 215 -35.22 -22.07 3.01
N PRO A 216 -33.97 -22.25 3.47
CA PRO A 216 -33.39 -23.58 3.62
C PRO A 216 -34.14 -24.41 4.67
N ASN A 217 -34.28 -25.71 4.42
CA ASN A 217 -35.03 -26.64 5.26
C ASN A 217 -34.28 -26.97 6.57
N MET A 218 -34.31 -26.07 7.55
CA MET A 218 -33.57 -26.17 8.82
C MET A 218 -34.43 -25.86 10.04
N SER A 219 -33.97 -26.23 11.23
CA SER A 219 -34.56 -25.75 12.48
C SER A 219 -34.15 -24.29 12.76
N ALA A 220 -34.99 -23.55 13.49
CA ALA A 220 -34.68 -22.16 13.86
C ALA A 220 -33.41 -22.03 14.72
N ALA A 221 -33.12 -23.05 15.54
CA ALA A 221 -31.89 -23.13 16.33
C ALA A 221 -30.66 -23.45 15.46
N ALA A 222 -30.80 -24.31 14.44
CA ALA A 222 -29.75 -24.53 13.44
C ALA A 222 -29.47 -23.25 12.63
N LYS A 223 -30.51 -22.48 12.23
CA LYS A 223 -30.36 -21.18 11.55
C LYS A 223 -29.58 -20.19 12.40
N ARG A 224 -29.89 -20.12 13.68
CA ARG A 224 -29.19 -19.28 14.66
C ARG A 224 -27.72 -19.70 14.77
N LEU A 225 -27.45 -20.98 15.02
CA LEU A 225 -26.11 -21.49 15.28
C LEU A 225 -25.20 -21.42 14.04
N ALA A 226 -25.73 -21.70 12.84
CA ALA A 226 -25.00 -21.52 11.59
C ALA A 226 -24.63 -20.05 11.35
N ARG A 227 -25.54 -19.10 11.61
CA ARG A 227 -25.26 -17.65 11.49
C ARG A 227 -24.28 -17.15 12.55
N GLU A 228 -24.36 -17.64 13.77
CA GLU A 228 -23.43 -17.29 14.87
C GLU A 228 -22.01 -17.83 14.64
N ASN A 229 -21.83 -18.84 13.78
CA ASN A 229 -20.53 -19.45 13.47
C ASN A 229 -20.08 -19.31 12.00
N GLY A 230 -20.78 -18.51 11.18
CA GLY A 230 -20.39 -18.23 9.78
C GLY A 230 -20.47 -19.41 8.81
N ILE A 231 -21.25 -20.45 9.11
CA ILE A 231 -21.27 -21.70 8.34
C ILE A 231 -22.21 -21.58 7.13
N SER A 232 -21.68 -21.86 5.92
CA SER A 232 -22.53 -21.97 4.73
C SER A 232 -23.45 -23.19 4.82
N VAL A 233 -24.70 -22.98 4.42
CA VAL A 233 -25.79 -23.95 4.52
C VAL A 233 -25.87 -24.85 3.29
N ASP A 234 -25.43 -24.33 2.14
CA ASP A 234 -25.55 -24.97 0.84
C ASP A 234 -24.67 -26.22 0.75
N GLY A 235 -25.30 -27.39 0.80
CA GLY A 235 -24.66 -28.70 0.82
C GLY A 235 -24.76 -29.46 2.15
N LEU A 236 -25.23 -28.85 3.24
CA LEU A 236 -25.42 -29.55 4.52
C LEU A 236 -26.61 -30.51 4.45
N LYS A 237 -26.33 -31.82 4.50
CA LYS A 237 -27.33 -32.89 4.50
C LYS A 237 -27.95 -33.06 5.89
N GLY A 238 -29.08 -32.41 6.12
CA GLY A 238 -29.83 -32.50 7.38
C GLY A 238 -30.33 -33.92 7.71
N THR A 239 -30.18 -34.34 8.96
CA THR A 239 -30.60 -35.67 9.45
C THR A 239 -31.99 -35.69 10.06
N GLY A 240 -32.63 -34.53 10.25
CA GLY A 240 -33.95 -34.38 10.83
C GLY A 240 -35.10 -34.84 9.92
N GLN A 241 -36.27 -35.06 10.52
CA GLN A 241 -37.47 -35.55 9.84
C GLN A 241 -37.85 -34.67 8.63
N GLY A 242 -37.91 -35.27 7.44
CA GLY A 242 -38.12 -34.56 6.18
C GLY A 242 -36.86 -33.89 5.62
N GLY A 243 -35.65 -34.36 5.96
CA GLY A 243 -34.38 -33.82 5.48
C GLY A 243 -33.99 -32.49 6.13
N LYS A 244 -34.45 -32.24 7.36
CA LYS A 244 -34.24 -30.98 8.08
C LYS A 244 -32.85 -30.90 8.69
N ILE A 245 -32.13 -29.79 8.47
CA ILE A 245 -30.87 -29.51 9.14
C ILE A 245 -31.16 -29.23 10.62
N THR A 246 -30.56 -30.03 11.50
CA THR A 246 -30.71 -29.95 12.96
C THR A 246 -29.52 -29.22 13.60
N GLU A 247 -29.62 -28.86 14.88
CA GLU A 247 -28.47 -28.33 15.62
C GLU A 247 -27.28 -29.30 15.65
N GLU A 248 -27.54 -30.60 15.72
CA GLU A 248 -26.49 -31.61 15.71
C GLU A 248 -25.74 -31.65 14.39
N ASP A 249 -26.42 -31.43 13.26
CA ASP A 249 -25.78 -31.40 11.95
C ASP A 249 -24.82 -30.21 11.83
N VAL A 250 -25.22 -29.04 12.35
CA VAL A 250 -24.34 -27.85 12.41
C VAL A 250 -23.20 -28.06 13.43
N LYS A 251 -23.45 -28.71 14.57
CA LYS A 251 -22.41 -29.06 15.56
C LYS A 251 -21.45 -30.13 15.03
N LYS A 252 -21.88 -31.02 14.13
CA LYS A 252 -21.02 -31.99 13.42
C LYS A 252 -20.21 -31.33 12.28
N ALA A 253 -20.77 -30.31 11.62
CA ALA A 253 -20.04 -29.46 10.69
C ALA A 253 -18.95 -28.61 11.40
N LEU A 254 -19.21 -28.13 12.62
CA LEU A 254 -18.24 -27.43 13.48
C LEU A 254 -17.08 -28.30 13.98
N SER A 255 -17.30 -29.61 14.14
CA SER A 255 -16.34 -30.54 14.75
C SER A 255 -15.63 -31.46 13.74
N SER A 256 -16.02 -31.39 12.46
CA SER A 256 -15.21 -31.89 11.37
C SER A 256 -14.16 -30.83 11.00
N PRO A 257 -12.91 -31.18 10.68
CA PRO A 257 -12.02 -30.21 10.03
C PRO A 257 -12.69 -29.73 8.74
N ALA A 258 -12.73 -28.42 8.52
CA ALA A 258 -13.48 -27.83 7.41
C ALA A 258 -13.08 -28.49 6.10
N VAL A 259 -14.06 -29.07 5.39
CA VAL A 259 -13.86 -29.58 4.03
C VAL A 259 -13.34 -28.42 3.21
N ALA A 260 -12.09 -28.51 2.76
CA ALA A 260 -11.39 -27.40 2.15
C ALA A 260 -12.25 -26.79 1.03
N ALA A 261 -12.46 -25.48 1.09
CA ALA A 261 -13.10 -24.74 0.01
C ALA A 261 -12.37 -25.07 -1.31
N PRO A 262 -13.08 -25.13 -2.46
CA PRO A 262 -12.47 -25.53 -3.74
C PRO A 262 -11.18 -24.74 -3.96
N GLY A 263 -10.08 -25.49 -4.13
CA GLY A 263 -8.73 -25.04 -3.77
C GLY A 263 -8.37 -23.66 -4.33
N ALA A 264 -7.73 -22.85 -3.48
CA ALA A 264 -7.42 -21.45 -3.76
C ALA A 264 -6.87 -21.26 -5.18
N THR A 265 -7.61 -20.49 -5.98
CA THR A 265 -7.30 -20.22 -7.40
C THR A 265 -6.24 -19.11 -7.57
N PHE A 266 -5.55 -18.77 -6.48
CA PHE A 266 -4.57 -17.69 -6.37
C PHE A 266 -3.40 -18.12 -5.46
N GLU A 267 -2.26 -17.43 -5.61
CA GLU A 267 -1.03 -17.65 -4.84
C GLU A 267 -0.62 -16.33 -4.19
N ASP A 268 -0.48 -16.30 -2.86
CA ASP A 268 -0.09 -15.10 -2.11
C ASP A 268 1.44 -14.94 -2.08
N ILE A 269 1.96 -14.09 -2.97
CA ILE A 269 3.39 -13.80 -3.07
C ILE A 269 3.75 -12.63 -2.12
N PRO A 270 4.69 -12.81 -1.16
CA PRO A 270 5.02 -11.77 -0.18
C PRO A 270 5.68 -10.53 -0.82
N ILE A 271 5.30 -9.35 -0.34
CA ILE A 271 5.78 -8.06 -0.85
C ILE A 271 7.23 -7.81 -0.40
N SER A 272 8.13 -7.58 -1.35
CA SER A 272 9.52 -7.20 -1.03
C SER A 272 9.61 -5.76 -0.51
N GLY A 273 10.52 -5.51 0.44
CA GLY A 273 10.71 -4.18 1.04
C GLY A 273 10.98 -3.08 0.01
N MET A 274 11.74 -3.37 -1.06
CA MET A 274 11.93 -2.44 -2.17
C MET A 274 10.62 -2.08 -2.88
N ARG A 275 9.71 -3.05 -3.07
CA ARG A 275 8.39 -2.80 -3.67
C ARG A 275 7.49 -1.99 -2.73
N LYS A 276 7.55 -2.23 -1.41
CA LYS A 276 6.86 -1.41 -0.38
C LYS A 276 7.30 0.06 -0.48
N THR A 277 8.62 0.32 -0.52
CA THR A 277 9.16 1.69 -0.64
C THR A 277 8.80 2.38 -1.95
N ILE A 278 8.82 1.65 -3.09
CA ILE A 278 8.41 2.20 -4.39
C ILE A 278 6.90 2.52 -4.40
N ALA A 279 6.07 1.62 -3.87
CA ALA A 279 4.62 1.84 -3.78
C ALA A 279 4.30 3.09 -2.95
N ASN A 280 4.90 3.24 -1.76
CA ASN A 280 4.69 4.41 -0.91
C ASN A 280 5.05 5.72 -1.62
N ARG A 281 6.16 5.79 -2.36
CA ARG A 281 6.56 6.99 -3.14
C ARG A 281 5.63 7.30 -4.32
N LEU A 282 5.07 6.28 -4.98
CA LEU A 282 4.11 6.47 -6.07
C LEU A 282 2.74 6.95 -5.54
N VAL A 283 2.33 6.46 -4.37
CA VAL A 283 1.14 6.92 -3.66
C VAL A 283 1.33 8.37 -3.18
N GLU A 284 2.46 8.67 -2.51
CA GLU A 284 2.86 10.02 -2.11
C GLU A 284 2.78 11.00 -3.30
N SER A 285 3.39 10.66 -4.44
CA SER A 285 3.39 11.51 -5.63
C SER A 285 2.00 11.76 -6.19
N THR A 286 1.19 10.71 -6.36
CA THR A 286 -0.14 10.82 -6.98
C THR A 286 -1.18 11.45 -6.06
N GLN A 287 -0.99 11.40 -4.73
CA GLN A 287 -1.85 12.08 -3.75
C GLN A 287 -1.47 13.54 -3.50
N THR A 288 -0.17 13.88 -3.53
CA THR A 288 0.32 15.23 -3.16
C THR A 288 0.58 16.16 -4.34
N ASN A 289 0.80 15.65 -5.55
CA ASN A 289 1.09 16.44 -6.74
C ASN A 289 -0.10 16.36 -7.73
N PRO A 290 -0.82 17.46 -8.02
CA PRO A 290 -1.83 17.49 -9.08
C PRO A 290 -1.16 17.31 -10.44
N HIS A 291 -1.17 16.07 -10.94
CA HIS A 291 -0.62 15.70 -12.24
C HIS A 291 -1.54 16.16 -13.37
N PHE A 292 -0.99 16.89 -14.35
CA PHE A 292 -1.61 17.04 -15.67
C PHE A 292 -0.64 16.56 -16.77
N TYR A 293 -1.21 16.24 -17.93
CA TYR A 293 -0.51 15.56 -19.02
C TYR A 293 -0.60 16.39 -20.30
N VAL A 294 0.55 16.59 -20.97
CA VAL A 294 0.63 17.27 -22.26
C VAL A 294 1.32 16.34 -23.26
N THR A 295 0.67 16.06 -24.38
CA THR A 295 1.16 15.13 -25.41
C THR A 295 1.40 15.87 -26.72
N SER A 296 2.50 15.57 -27.42
CA SER A 296 2.81 16.10 -28.74
C SER A 296 3.53 15.07 -29.61
N SER A 297 3.22 15.08 -30.92
CA SER A 297 3.93 14.30 -31.92
C SER A 297 5.10 15.09 -32.49
N VAL A 298 6.27 14.45 -32.60
CA VAL A 298 7.53 15.07 -33.02
C VAL A 298 8.13 14.26 -34.17
N SER A 299 8.47 14.94 -35.27
CA SER A 299 9.21 14.34 -36.38
C SER A 299 10.65 14.06 -35.95
N VAL A 300 11.09 12.82 -36.11
CA VAL A 300 12.47 12.40 -35.85
C VAL A 300 13.23 12.00 -37.11
N SER A 301 12.61 12.10 -38.29
CA SER A 301 13.24 11.78 -39.59
C SER A 301 14.60 12.43 -39.81
N LYS A 302 14.77 13.71 -39.45
CA LYS A 302 16.06 14.42 -39.50
C LYS A 302 17.04 13.92 -38.44
N LEU A 303 16.55 13.69 -37.21
CA LEU A 303 17.34 13.23 -36.06
C LEU A 303 17.91 11.83 -36.29
N LEU A 304 17.11 10.92 -36.87
CA LEU A 304 17.54 9.58 -37.26
C LEU A 304 18.65 9.62 -38.33
N LYS A 305 18.54 10.50 -39.33
CA LYS A 305 19.58 10.73 -40.35
C LYS A 305 20.88 11.27 -39.71
N LEU A 306 20.80 12.26 -38.83
CA LEU A 306 21.97 12.78 -38.09
C LEU A 306 22.62 11.70 -37.21
N ARG A 307 21.81 10.94 -36.46
CA ARG A 307 22.29 9.83 -35.62
C ARG A 307 22.95 8.73 -36.46
N GLN A 308 22.47 8.46 -37.67
CA GLN A 308 23.12 7.52 -38.59
C GLN A 308 24.49 8.06 -39.04
N ALA A 309 24.55 9.30 -39.53
CA ALA A 309 25.80 9.93 -39.97
C ALA A 309 26.87 9.95 -38.87
N LEU A 310 26.52 10.43 -37.67
CA LEU A 310 27.45 10.49 -36.52
C LEU A 310 27.95 9.11 -36.09
N ASN A 311 27.11 8.08 -36.15
CA ASN A 311 27.52 6.71 -35.84
C ASN A 311 28.40 6.09 -36.94
N SER A 312 28.20 6.47 -38.21
CA SER A 312 29.07 6.06 -39.31
C SER A 312 30.45 6.72 -39.26
N SER A 313 30.54 7.97 -38.78
CA SER A 313 31.82 8.68 -38.57
C SER A 313 32.48 8.41 -37.21
N ALA A 314 31.98 7.46 -36.42
CA ALA A 314 32.45 7.22 -35.05
C ALA A 314 33.70 6.32 -34.95
N ASP A 315 34.08 5.62 -36.02
CA ASP A 315 35.12 4.56 -36.03
C ASP A 315 34.97 3.52 -34.89
N GLY A 316 33.74 3.29 -34.43
CA GLY A 316 33.44 2.42 -33.27
C GLY A 316 33.74 3.01 -31.89
N LYS A 317 34.31 4.23 -31.79
CA LYS A 317 34.64 4.91 -30.53
C LYS A 317 33.41 5.11 -29.63
N TYR A 318 32.29 5.49 -30.25
CA TYR A 318 31.00 5.68 -29.60
C TYR A 318 29.84 5.09 -30.43
N LYS A 319 28.67 5.00 -29.81
CA LYS A 319 27.42 4.58 -30.46
C LYS A 319 26.22 5.30 -29.84
N LEU A 320 25.70 6.31 -30.54
CA LEU A 320 24.60 7.17 -30.10
C LEU A 320 23.23 6.52 -30.34
N SER A 321 22.39 6.58 -29.30
CA SER A 321 20.97 6.21 -29.29
C SER A 321 20.09 7.45 -29.43
N VAL A 322 18.80 7.29 -29.78
CA VAL A 322 17.83 8.41 -29.79
C VAL A 322 17.67 9.02 -28.40
N ASN A 323 17.79 8.20 -27.34
CA ASN A 323 17.69 8.63 -25.95
C ASN A 323 18.77 9.67 -25.56
N ASP A 324 19.96 9.61 -26.17
CA ASP A 324 21.04 10.55 -25.89
C ASP A 324 20.73 11.96 -26.42
N PHE A 325 20.04 12.05 -27.58
CA PHE A 325 19.55 13.32 -28.13
C PHE A 325 18.36 13.86 -27.32
N LEU A 326 17.43 12.99 -26.91
CA LEU A 326 16.29 13.38 -26.06
C LEU A 326 16.76 13.97 -24.72
N ILE A 327 17.74 13.33 -24.06
CA ILE A 327 18.35 13.84 -22.83
C ILE A 327 18.97 15.23 -23.04
N LYS A 328 19.72 15.45 -24.14
CA LYS A 328 20.33 16.75 -24.45
C LYS A 328 19.27 17.81 -24.78
N ALA A 329 18.24 17.46 -25.56
CA ALA A 329 17.15 18.36 -25.92
C ALA A 329 16.31 18.77 -24.69
N MET A 330 16.03 17.84 -23.77
CA MET A 330 15.39 18.15 -22.48
C MET A 330 16.22 19.14 -21.67
N ALA A 331 17.55 19.01 -21.63
CA ALA A 331 18.39 19.97 -20.94
C ALA A 331 18.36 21.37 -21.56
N ILE A 332 18.29 21.47 -22.90
CA ILE A 332 18.14 22.76 -23.60
C ILE A 332 16.75 23.37 -23.35
N ALA A 333 15.67 22.59 -23.46
CA ALA A 333 14.31 23.04 -23.15
C ALA A 333 14.17 23.51 -21.70
N SER A 334 14.71 22.75 -20.73
CA SER A 334 14.75 23.11 -19.30
C SER A 334 15.69 24.28 -18.98
N ARG A 335 16.60 24.67 -19.89
CA ARG A 335 17.41 25.89 -19.78
C ARG A 335 16.73 27.12 -20.39
N LYS A 336 15.90 26.94 -21.42
CA LYS A 336 15.05 27.99 -22.02
C LYS A 336 13.83 28.30 -21.15
N VAL A 337 13.19 27.28 -20.57
CA VAL A 337 12.00 27.37 -19.71
C VAL A 337 12.32 26.82 -18.32
N PRO A 338 13.08 27.58 -17.49
CA PRO A 338 13.64 27.07 -16.23
C PRO A 338 12.61 26.80 -15.14
N GLN A 339 11.37 27.29 -15.28
CA GLN A 339 10.25 26.98 -14.38
C GLN A 339 10.03 25.47 -14.25
N VAL A 340 10.13 24.72 -15.36
CA VAL A 340 10.01 23.26 -15.39
C VAL A 340 11.17 22.57 -14.67
N ASN A 341 12.34 23.20 -14.63
CA ASN A 341 13.53 22.70 -13.92
C ASN A 341 13.50 23.07 -12.42
N SER A 342 12.41 22.73 -11.73
CA SER A 342 12.12 23.12 -10.34
C SER A 342 11.63 21.96 -9.49
N SER A 343 11.62 22.17 -8.16
CA SER A 343 10.96 21.29 -7.18
C SER A 343 10.07 22.09 -6.23
N TRP A 344 8.88 21.58 -5.94
CA TRP A 344 8.04 22.09 -4.85
C TRP A 344 8.68 21.75 -3.50
N ARG A 345 8.69 22.70 -2.57
CA ARG A 345 9.17 22.54 -1.18
C ARG A 345 8.22 23.28 -0.23
N GLU A 346 8.35 22.98 1.06
CA GLU A 346 7.57 23.65 2.10
C GLU A 346 7.90 25.15 2.14
N GLY A 347 6.94 25.98 1.71
CA GLY A 347 7.05 27.44 1.69
C GLY A 347 7.83 28.04 0.51
N ASN A 348 8.46 27.26 -0.38
CA ASN A 348 9.10 27.82 -1.59
C ASN A 348 9.18 26.84 -2.78
N ILE A 349 9.28 27.40 -3.99
CA ILE A 349 9.65 26.66 -5.19
C ILE A 349 11.17 26.79 -5.36
N ARG A 350 11.87 25.65 -5.42
CA ARG A 350 13.32 25.61 -5.67
C ARG A 350 13.57 25.35 -7.15
N GLN A 351 13.88 26.42 -7.89
CA GLN A 351 14.33 26.39 -9.27
C GLN A 351 15.83 26.03 -9.33
N PHE A 352 16.24 25.20 -10.30
CA PHE A 352 17.62 24.75 -10.49
C PHE A 352 18.27 25.38 -11.74
N SER A 353 19.58 25.64 -11.67
CA SER A 353 20.36 26.23 -12.77
C SER A 353 21.04 25.18 -13.67
N THR A 354 21.44 24.04 -13.10
CA THR A 354 21.90 22.84 -13.82
C THR A 354 20.71 21.92 -14.12
N VAL A 355 20.83 21.04 -15.12
CA VAL A 355 19.82 20.03 -15.45
C VAL A 355 20.38 18.63 -15.21
N ASP A 356 19.87 17.96 -14.19
CA ASP A 356 20.27 16.62 -13.79
C ASP A 356 19.16 15.63 -14.17
N VAL A 357 19.37 14.85 -15.24
CA VAL A 357 18.31 14.03 -15.84
C VAL A 357 18.33 12.61 -15.26
N SER A 358 17.26 12.24 -14.56
CA SER A 358 17.01 10.87 -14.07
C SER A 358 16.51 9.99 -15.20
N VAL A 359 17.28 8.97 -15.59
CA VAL A 359 16.93 8.05 -16.68
C VAL A 359 16.36 6.76 -16.11
N ALA A 360 15.10 6.44 -16.41
CA ALA A 360 14.46 5.22 -15.93
C ALA A 360 15.05 3.97 -16.62
N VAL A 361 15.58 3.04 -15.81
CA VAL A 361 16.17 1.77 -16.27
C VAL A 361 15.41 0.60 -15.66
N SER A 362 14.84 -0.25 -16.51
CA SER A 362 14.25 -1.52 -16.08
C SER A 362 15.33 -2.55 -15.76
N THR A 363 15.17 -3.26 -14.65
CA THR A 363 16.05 -4.34 -14.18
C THR A 363 15.20 -5.53 -13.72
N PRO A 364 15.76 -6.75 -13.59
CA PRO A 364 14.99 -7.93 -13.16
C PRO A 364 14.34 -7.78 -11.76
N THR A 365 14.89 -6.93 -10.89
CA THR A 365 14.34 -6.69 -9.54
C THR A 365 13.27 -5.59 -9.51
N GLY A 366 13.25 -4.68 -10.49
CA GLY A 366 12.33 -3.55 -10.57
C GLY A 366 12.85 -2.37 -11.39
N LEU A 367 12.23 -1.21 -11.18
CA LEU A 367 12.63 0.05 -11.81
C LEU A 367 13.66 0.80 -10.95
N ILE A 368 14.71 1.34 -11.56
CA ILE A 368 15.67 2.23 -10.90
C ILE A 368 16.01 3.42 -11.81
N THR A 369 16.31 4.57 -11.22
CA THR A 369 16.41 5.87 -11.91
C THR A 369 17.79 6.52 -11.74
N PRO A 370 18.86 5.96 -12.35
CA PRO A 370 20.17 6.60 -12.35
C PRO A 370 20.17 8.02 -12.93
N ILE A 371 20.99 8.90 -12.37
CA ILE A 371 21.02 10.34 -12.68
C ILE A 371 22.24 10.68 -13.56
N VAL A 372 22.02 11.39 -14.67
CA VAL A 372 23.07 12.03 -15.46
C VAL A 372 23.15 13.51 -15.08
N THR A 373 24.23 13.93 -14.42
CA THR A 373 24.34 15.29 -13.86
C THR A 373 24.93 16.30 -14.83
N GLY A 374 24.47 17.56 -14.80
CA GLY A 374 24.98 18.68 -15.60
C GLY A 374 24.90 18.42 -17.12
N VAL A 375 23.73 18.00 -17.60
CA VAL A 375 23.53 17.58 -19.01
C VAL A 375 23.71 18.74 -19.99
N GLU A 376 23.36 19.96 -19.57
CA GLU A 376 23.50 21.17 -20.38
C GLU A 376 24.94 21.38 -20.88
N GLY A 377 25.95 21.14 -20.04
CA GLY A 377 27.36 21.28 -20.39
C GLY A 377 28.00 20.08 -21.10
N ARG A 378 27.31 18.92 -21.19
CA ARG A 378 27.90 17.70 -21.77
C ARG A 378 27.65 17.57 -23.28
N GLY A 379 28.62 16.99 -23.98
CA GLY A 379 28.46 16.49 -25.34
C GLY A 379 27.75 15.13 -25.40
N LEU A 380 27.14 14.80 -26.54
CA LEU A 380 26.35 13.58 -26.75
C LEU A 380 27.11 12.28 -26.45
N GLU A 381 28.41 12.22 -26.79
CA GLU A 381 29.27 11.08 -26.45
C GLU A 381 29.40 10.88 -24.94
N ALA A 382 29.61 11.95 -24.17
CA ALA A 382 29.76 11.91 -22.71
C ALA A 382 28.44 11.58 -21.99
N ILE A 383 27.31 11.98 -22.56
CA ILE A 383 25.98 11.53 -22.13
C ILE A 383 25.84 10.03 -22.39
N SER A 384 26.10 9.60 -23.64
CA SER A 384 25.90 8.22 -24.08
C SER A 384 26.84 7.22 -23.40
N SER A 385 28.05 7.62 -23.00
CA SER A 385 28.95 6.80 -22.19
C SER A 385 28.48 6.70 -20.73
N LYS A 386 28.08 7.83 -20.11
CA LYS A 386 27.60 7.85 -18.72
C LYS A 386 26.28 7.10 -18.53
N VAL A 387 25.35 7.22 -19.47
CA VAL A 387 24.09 6.42 -19.49
C VAL A 387 24.40 4.93 -19.56
N LYS A 388 25.38 4.49 -20.36
CA LYS A 388 25.78 3.07 -20.46
C LYS A 388 26.47 2.57 -19.20
N GLU A 389 27.35 3.37 -18.59
CA GLU A 389 28.01 3.05 -17.31
C GLU A 389 26.96 2.84 -16.21
N LEU A 390 26.05 3.80 -16.03
CA LEU A 390 25.00 3.77 -15.02
C LEU A 390 23.97 2.67 -15.29
N ALA A 391 23.55 2.45 -16.53
CA ALA A 391 22.64 1.37 -16.89
C ALA A 391 23.28 -0.03 -16.75
N LYS A 392 24.62 -0.15 -16.81
CA LYS A 392 25.32 -1.38 -16.41
C LYS A 392 25.31 -1.53 -14.89
N LYS A 393 25.76 -0.53 -14.14
CA LYS A 393 25.70 -0.51 -12.65
C LYS A 393 24.31 -0.85 -12.12
N ALA A 394 23.25 -0.35 -12.77
CA ALA A 394 21.85 -0.64 -12.43
C ALA A 394 21.52 -2.13 -12.49
N ARG A 395 21.84 -2.79 -13.62
CA ARG A 395 21.60 -4.23 -13.81
C ARG A 395 22.52 -5.10 -12.95
N ASP A 396 23.75 -4.65 -12.72
CA ASP A 396 24.74 -5.32 -11.88
C ASP A 396 24.47 -5.15 -10.37
N GLY A 397 23.47 -4.36 -9.96
CA GLY A 397 23.14 -4.09 -8.55
C GLY A 397 24.14 -3.18 -7.81
N LYS A 398 24.92 -2.37 -8.53
CA LYS A 398 26.11 -1.63 -8.04
C LYS A 398 26.01 -0.11 -8.19
N LEU A 399 24.80 0.44 -8.27
CA LEU A 399 24.58 1.89 -8.14
C LEU A 399 24.71 2.32 -6.69
N LYS A 400 25.40 3.42 -6.44
CA LYS A 400 25.40 4.08 -5.12
C LYS A 400 24.12 4.91 -4.91
N PRO A 401 23.69 5.20 -3.67
CA PRO A 401 22.59 6.12 -3.37
C PRO A 401 22.70 7.48 -4.08
N GLU A 402 23.90 8.07 -4.08
CA GLU A 402 24.21 9.35 -4.76
C GLU A 402 23.98 9.31 -6.29
N GLU A 403 23.94 8.12 -6.90
CA GLU A 403 23.73 7.95 -8.35
C GLU A 403 22.25 7.81 -8.74
N TYR A 404 21.31 7.64 -7.79
CA TYR A 404 19.86 7.50 -8.06
C TYR A 404 18.93 8.29 -7.13
N GLN A 405 19.44 9.04 -6.16
CA GLN A 405 18.66 9.94 -5.31
C GLN A 405 18.87 11.40 -5.71
N GLY A 406 17.80 12.10 -6.07
CA GLY A 406 17.86 13.48 -6.58
C GLY A 406 17.46 13.57 -8.05
N GLY A 407 18.23 14.32 -8.85
CA GLY A 407 17.84 14.73 -10.20
C GLY A 407 16.81 15.87 -10.19
N THR A 408 16.74 16.65 -11.27
CA THR A 408 15.80 17.76 -11.42
C THR A 408 14.61 17.40 -12.31
N ILE A 409 14.78 16.49 -13.27
CA ILE A 409 13.74 16.02 -14.20
C ILE A 409 13.94 14.56 -14.58
N SER A 410 12.86 13.81 -14.81
CA SER A 410 12.90 12.39 -15.20
C SER A 410 12.60 12.15 -16.67
N ILE A 411 13.20 11.11 -17.25
CA ILE A 411 12.83 10.54 -18.56
C ILE A 411 12.57 9.03 -18.44
N SER A 412 11.46 8.57 -19.02
CA SER A 412 11.10 7.17 -19.16
C SER A 412 10.83 6.84 -20.63
N ASN A 413 11.37 5.72 -21.11
CA ASN A 413 11.38 5.38 -22.53
C ASN A 413 10.96 3.94 -22.76
N MET A 414 9.82 3.75 -23.44
CA MET A 414 9.28 2.43 -23.79
C MET A 414 9.33 2.15 -25.30
N GLY A 415 9.93 3.04 -26.11
CA GLY A 415 10.01 2.90 -27.58
C GLY A 415 10.82 1.71 -28.09
N MET A 416 11.37 0.86 -27.20
CA MET A 416 11.85 -0.48 -27.54
C MET A 416 10.72 -1.50 -27.77
N ASN A 417 9.50 -1.21 -27.29
CA ASN A 417 8.31 -2.03 -27.46
C ASN A 417 7.39 -1.41 -28.53
N PRO A 418 7.22 -2.02 -29.71
CA PRO A 418 6.43 -1.45 -30.81
C PRO A 418 4.93 -1.31 -30.49
N ALA A 419 4.43 -2.00 -29.46
CA ALA A 419 3.03 -1.89 -29.02
C ALA A 419 2.73 -0.57 -28.29
N VAL A 420 3.74 0.14 -27.77
CA VAL A 420 3.53 1.36 -26.96
C VAL A 420 3.53 2.60 -27.85
N ASP A 421 2.36 3.01 -28.32
CA ASP A 421 2.12 4.30 -28.99
C ASP A 421 2.56 5.50 -28.14
N HIS A 422 2.04 5.54 -26.92
CA HIS A 422 2.24 6.58 -25.92
C HIS A 422 1.93 5.98 -24.54
N PHE A 423 2.40 6.62 -23.47
CA PHE A 423 2.04 6.30 -22.10
C PHE A 423 2.23 7.52 -21.21
N THR A 424 1.50 7.61 -20.10
CA THR A 424 1.76 8.59 -19.03
C THR A 424 2.69 7.99 -17.98
N ALA A 425 3.40 8.85 -17.24
CA ALA A 425 4.29 8.41 -16.17
C ALA A 425 4.03 9.22 -14.90
N VAL A 426 4.10 8.56 -13.74
CA VAL A 426 4.03 9.23 -12.43
C VAL A 426 5.35 9.96 -12.17
N ILE A 427 5.28 11.19 -11.69
CA ILE A 427 6.45 12.01 -11.36
C ILE A 427 7.16 11.40 -10.14
N ASN A 428 8.49 11.37 -10.13
CA ASN A 428 9.28 10.95 -8.97
C ASN A 428 9.47 12.15 -8.01
N PRO A 429 8.92 12.14 -6.78
CA PRO A 429 9.18 13.22 -5.82
C PRO A 429 10.69 13.30 -5.51
N PRO A 430 11.28 14.51 -5.38
CA PRO A 430 10.63 15.82 -5.32
C PRO A 430 10.65 16.60 -6.66
N GLN A 431 10.77 15.93 -7.82
CA GLN A 431 10.81 16.60 -9.13
C GLN A 431 9.42 17.14 -9.53
N ALA A 432 9.36 18.12 -10.43
CA ALA A 432 8.09 18.69 -10.92
C ALA A 432 7.65 18.16 -12.31
N ALA A 433 8.48 17.35 -12.99
CA ALA A 433 8.21 16.90 -14.35
C ALA A 433 8.81 15.52 -14.70
N ILE A 434 8.13 14.76 -15.54
CA ILE A 434 8.63 13.54 -16.18
C ILE A 434 8.21 13.45 -17.66
N LEU A 435 9.16 13.09 -18.54
CA LEU A 435 8.90 12.83 -19.95
C LEU A 435 8.74 11.32 -20.22
N ALA A 436 7.65 10.93 -20.85
CA ALA A 436 7.40 9.59 -21.37
C ALA A 436 7.59 9.57 -22.89
N VAL A 437 8.34 8.57 -23.39
CA VAL A 437 8.73 8.44 -24.82
C VAL A 437 8.15 7.17 -25.41
N GLY A 438 7.19 7.31 -26.32
CA GLY A 438 6.59 6.21 -27.07
C GLY A 438 7.49 5.61 -28.15
N THR A 439 6.94 4.66 -28.92
CA THR A 439 7.64 4.07 -30.07
C THR A 439 7.68 5.00 -31.28
N THR A 440 8.62 4.77 -32.20
CA THR A 440 8.67 5.46 -33.50
C THR A 440 7.68 4.81 -34.47
N ARG A 441 6.88 5.62 -35.18
CA ARG A 441 5.93 5.16 -36.19
C ARG A 441 6.01 5.99 -37.46
N LYS A 442 5.71 5.36 -38.60
CA LYS A 442 5.59 6.05 -39.89
C LYS A 442 4.18 6.62 -40.04
N VAL A 443 4.11 7.94 -40.16
CA VAL A 443 2.87 8.70 -40.31
C VAL A 443 2.82 9.27 -41.73
N ALA A 444 1.65 9.18 -42.36
CA ALA A 444 1.41 9.82 -43.65
C ALA A 444 1.20 11.34 -43.43
N VAL A 445 2.05 12.15 -44.05
CA VAL A 445 2.05 13.61 -43.94
C VAL A 445 1.90 14.21 -45.35
N PRO A 446 1.14 15.29 -45.56
CA PRO A 446 1.08 15.96 -46.87
C PRO A 446 2.49 16.44 -47.28
N ALA A 447 2.94 16.03 -48.46
CA ALA A 447 4.22 16.42 -49.02
C ALA A 447 4.23 17.92 -49.36
N GLN A 448 5.35 18.61 -49.10
CA GLN A 448 5.50 20.05 -49.33
C GLN A 448 5.83 20.41 -50.81
N SER A 449 5.75 19.44 -51.71
CA SER A 449 5.97 19.60 -53.16
C SER A 449 4.76 20.20 -53.87
N GLU A 450 5.00 21.09 -54.84
CA GLU A 450 3.95 21.83 -55.59
C GLU A 450 2.91 20.93 -56.28
N GLU A 451 3.27 19.71 -56.67
CA GLU A 451 2.38 18.73 -57.31
C GLU A 451 1.34 18.13 -56.35
N GLY A 452 1.55 18.25 -55.04
CA GLY A 452 0.74 17.60 -53.99
C GLY A 452 1.02 16.09 -53.86
N GLY A 453 1.13 15.59 -52.63
CA GLY A 453 1.42 14.18 -52.39
C GLY A 453 1.39 13.77 -50.92
N VAL A 454 1.82 12.54 -50.66
CA VAL A 454 1.94 11.97 -49.31
C VAL A 454 3.39 11.51 -49.08
N GLU A 455 4.05 12.09 -48.10
CA GLU A 455 5.34 11.64 -47.58
C GLU A 455 5.13 10.78 -46.32
N PHE A 456 6.05 9.86 -46.03
CA PHE A 456 6.05 9.08 -44.79
C PHE A 456 7.13 9.59 -43.84
N ASP A 457 6.69 10.24 -42.75
CA ASP A 457 7.55 10.79 -41.70
C ASP A 457 7.68 9.80 -40.53
N ASP A 458 8.91 9.56 -40.06
CA ASP A 458 9.16 8.84 -38.81
C ASP A 458 8.89 9.77 -37.62
N GLN A 459 7.80 9.55 -36.89
CA GLN A 459 7.36 10.36 -35.74
C GLN A 459 7.44 9.58 -34.42
N ILE A 460 7.61 10.30 -33.31
CA ILE A 460 7.50 9.78 -31.94
C ILE A 460 6.46 10.61 -31.18
N THR A 461 5.60 9.93 -30.42
CA THR A 461 4.71 10.59 -29.44
C THR A 461 5.47 10.81 -28.14
N LEU A 462 5.53 12.07 -27.70
CA LEU A 462 6.08 12.49 -26.40
C LEU A 462 4.94 12.91 -25.48
N THR A 463 4.89 12.37 -24.27
CA THR A 463 3.92 12.74 -23.24
C THR A 463 4.66 13.23 -22.00
N ALA A 464 4.54 14.52 -21.70
CA ALA A 464 5.08 15.11 -20.49
C ALA A 464 4.00 15.13 -19.39
N SER A 465 4.39 14.76 -18.17
CA SER A 465 3.54 14.84 -16.97
C SER A 465 4.14 15.88 -16.03
N PHE A 466 3.34 16.83 -15.57
CA PHE A 466 3.77 18.00 -14.81
C PHE A 466 2.99 18.16 -13.49
N ASP A 467 3.66 18.67 -12.46
CA ASP A 467 3.02 19.11 -11.20
C ASP A 467 2.45 20.53 -11.36
N HIS A 468 1.12 20.64 -11.32
CA HIS A 468 0.43 21.92 -11.51
C HIS A 468 0.65 22.92 -10.36
N LYS A 469 1.29 22.53 -9.24
CA LYS A 469 1.75 23.49 -8.20
C LYS A 469 2.95 24.34 -8.64
N VAL A 470 3.67 23.91 -9.69
CA VAL A 470 4.94 24.50 -10.13
C VAL A 470 4.91 24.92 -11.61
N VAL A 471 4.19 24.19 -12.45
CA VAL A 471 4.14 24.39 -13.90
C VAL A 471 2.70 24.59 -14.35
N ASP A 472 2.39 25.77 -14.88
CA ASP A 472 1.09 26.01 -15.54
C ASP A 472 1.03 25.38 -16.93
N GLY A 473 -0.19 25.10 -17.43
CA GLY A 473 -0.40 24.53 -18.77
C GLY A 473 0.28 25.29 -19.91
N ALA A 474 0.36 26.63 -19.82
CA ALA A 474 1.09 27.45 -20.80
C ALA A 474 2.61 27.24 -20.73
N VAL A 475 3.17 27.09 -19.53
CA VAL A 475 4.60 26.85 -19.30
C VAL A 475 5.00 25.44 -19.74
N GLY A 476 4.16 24.44 -19.45
CA GLY A 476 4.34 23.07 -19.93
C GLY A 476 4.26 22.95 -21.46
N ALA A 477 3.33 23.69 -22.08
CA ALA A 477 3.24 23.78 -23.54
C ALA A 477 4.46 24.48 -24.17
N GLU A 478 4.97 25.55 -23.55
CA GLU A 478 6.15 26.28 -24.01
C GLU A 478 7.43 25.44 -23.92
N TRP A 479 7.63 24.71 -22.82
CA TRP A 479 8.74 23.75 -22.70
C TRP A 479 8.65 22.63 -23.74
N LEU A 480 7.45 22.14 -24.03
CA LEU A 480 7.23 21.11 -25.05
C LEU A 480 7.38 21.66 -26.48
N ARG A 481 7.07 22.94 -26.72
CA ARG A 481 7.35 23.65 -27.98
C ARG A 481 8.85 23.74 -28.23
N GLU A 482 9.61 24.17 -27.24
CA GLU A 482 11.08 24.25 -27.32
C GLU A 482 11.72 22.86 -27.48
N LEU A 483 11.23 21.85 -26.77
CA LEU A 483 11.69 20.46 -26.95
C LEU A 483 11.42 19.96 -28.38
N LYS A 484 10.21 20.17 -28.90
CA LYS A 484 9.83 19.80 -30.28
C LYS A 484 10.72 20.50 -31.30
N GLN A 485 10.92 21.82 -31.17
CA GLN A 485 11.77 22.60 -32.07
C GLN A 485 13.21 22.06 -32.12
N VAL A 486 13.84 21.82 -30.97
CA VAL A 486 15.22 21.32 -30.88
C VAL A 486 15.37 19.90 -31.44
N LEU A 487 14.33 19.06 -31.37
CA LEU A 487 14.31 17.72 -31.96
C LEU A 487 14.04 17.73 -33.47
N GLU A 488 13.16 18.63 -33.94
CA GLU A 488 12.81 18.79 -35.36
C GLU A 488 13.85 19.61 -36.13
N ASN A 489 14.72 20.35 -35.43
CA ASN A 489 15.92 20.99 -35.98
C ASN A 489 17.17 20.57 -35.19
N PRO A 490 17.71 19.34 -35.38
CA PRO A 490 18.83 18.80 -34.58
C PRO A 490 20.14 19.62 -34.61
N LEU A 491 20.27 20.63 -35.47
CA LEU A 491 21.39 21.57 -35.46
C LEU A 491 21.29 22.59 -34.31
N GLU A 492 20.10 22.85 -33.77
CA GLU A 492 19.90 23.68 -32.58
C GLU A 492 20.50 23.05 -31.30
N LEU A 493 20.91 21.77 -31.34
CA LEU A 493 21.67 21.11 -30.28
C LEU A 493 23.11 21.64 -30.11
N LEU A 494 23.55 22.53 -31.01
CA LEU A 494 24.86 23.18 -31.00
C LEU A 494 24.83 24.59 -30.36
N LEU A 495 23.65 25.07 -29.96
CA LEU A 495 23.39 26.38 -29.35
C LEU A 495 23.22 26.27 -27.82
#